data_AF-A0A505HD69-F1
#
_entry.id   AF-A0A505HD69-F1
#
_cell.length_a   1.000
_cell.length_b   1.000
_cell.length_c   1.000
_cell.angle_alpha   90.00
_cell.angle_beta   90.00
_cell.angle_gamma   90.00
#
_symmetry.space_group_name_H-M   'P 1'
#
loop_
_entity.id
_entity.type
_entity.pdbx_description
1 polymer ?
#
loop_
_entity_poly.entity_id
_entity_poly.type
_entity_poly.pdbx_seq_one_letter_code
_entity_poly.pdbx_strand_id
1 'polypeptide(L)'
;MTSAPANLLAVRNLLLTYLNVDKKAVRADDLEPAEVGIVGDPNHRGGYHCGSDRVVTNDYSVVESTRDRSGLTLYASALDVGTFSVRSGGGTHNLRTFSTWMVAQCVANAADTRDIREIIYSPDGRTVRRWDRLGRRTSGDSSHLYHTHFSFFRDSTKAGRDLTPLFRRYLTAIGMIATAKPEDDMEQTDRLIKDTGSKNRTVGDVLADLQNLRNWLISPANTTGLVNPPMPNSPLQQMLAMLRAWPALVAQVNELSGRDFTDEQQIVSGVLAGLPPEKIAEAIPPQIARDVADELSRRLIA
;
A
#
# COMPACT_ATOMS: atom_id res chain seq x y z
N MET A 1 -34.38 -12.22 3.44
CA MET A 1 -34.51 -13.12 2.27
C MET A 1 -33.12 -13.43 1.74
N THR A 2 -32.88 -14.65 1.26
CA THR A 2 -31.63 -15.03 0.63
C THR A 2 -31.25 -14.03 -0.48
N SER A 3 -29.98 -13.64 -0.57
CA SER A 3 -29.49 -12.69 -1.58
C SER A 3 -28.17 -13.12 -2.23
N ALA A 4 -27.87 -12.57 -3.40
CA ALA A 4 -26.60 -12.75 -4.08
C ALA A 4 -25.55 -11.79 -3.47
N PRO A 5 -24.41 -12.29 -2.97
CA PRO A 5 -23.35 -11.43 -2.45
C PRO A 5 -22.57 -10.75 -3.59
N ALA A 6 -21.95 -9.60 -3.30
CA ALA A 6 -21.24 -8.78 -4.29
C ALA A 6 -20.11 -9.53 -5.02
N ASN A 7 -19.40 -10.43 -4.34
CA ASN A 7 -18.32 -11.21 -4.92
C ASN A 7 -18.81 -12.29 -5.90
N LEU A 8 -19.96 -12.93 -5.67
CA LEU A 8 -20.57 -13.81 -6.68
C LEU A 8 -21.17 -13.03 -7.84
N LEU A 9 -21.75 -11.86 -7.58
CA LEU A 9 -22.16 -10.93 -8.64
C LEU A 9 -20.97 -10.52 -9.51
N ALA A 10 -19.78 -10.34 -8.94
CA ALA A 10 -18.56 -10.05 -9.69
C ALA A 10 -18.17 -11.23 -10.62
N VAL A 11 -18.27 -12.48 -10.16
CA VAL A 11 -18.05 -13.66 -11.02
C VAL A 11 -19.08 -13.72 -12.15
N ARG A 12 -20.37 -13.53 -11.82
CA ARG A 12 -21.45 -13.49 -12.82
C ARG A 12 -21.21 -12.42 -13.87
N ASN A 13 -20.88 -11.21 -13.45
CA ASN A 13 -20.62 -10.10 -14.36
C ASN A 13 -19.39 -10.37 -15.23
N LEU A 14 -18.34 -10.99 -14.67
CA LEU A 14 -17.15 -11.38 -15.43
C LEU A 14 -17.51 -12.37 -16.54
N LEU A 15 -18.24 -13.45 -16.23
CA LEU A 15 -18.64 -14.45 -17.22
C LEU A 15 -19.53 -13.84 -18.31
N LEU A 16 -20.56 -13.08 -17.93
CA LEU A 16 -21.47 -12.42 -18.88
C LEU A 16 -20.76 -11.35 -19.72
N THR A 17 -19.67 -10.76 -19.22
CA THR A 17 -18.91 -9.78 -20.02
C THR A 17 -18.25 -10.44 -21.24
N TYR A 18 -17.77 -11.67 -21.10
CA TYR A 18 -16.93 -12.33 -22.10
C TYR A 18 -17.61 -13.51 -22.82
N LEU A 19 -18.65 -14.10 -22.24
CA LEU A 19 -19.33 -15.28 -22.80
C LEU A 19 -20.76 -14.99 -23.28
N ASN A 20 -21.33 -13.82 -22.97
CA ASN A 20 -22.51 -13.31 -23.66
C ASN A 20 -22.05 -12.47 -24.85
N VAL A 21 -21.88 -13.10 -26.02
CA VAL A 21 -21.27 -12.44 -27.18
C VAL A 21 -22.26 -11.44 -27.81
N ASP A 22 -23.53 -11.81 -27.97
CA ASP A 22 -24.58 -10.92 -28.46
C ASP A 22 -25.56 -10.47 -27.35
N LYS A 23 -25.20 -9.39 -26.67
CA LYS A 23 -26.02 -8.80 -25.59
C LYS A 23 -27.39 -8.27 -26.04
N LYS A 24 -27.70 -8.28 -27.35
CA LYS A 24 -28.97 -7.79 -27.91
C LYS A 24 -29.94 -8.90 -28.26
N ALA A 25 -29.52 -10.16 -28.30
CA ALA A 25 -30.36 -11.27 -28.72
C ALA A 25 -30.02 -12.54 -27.95
N VAL A 26 -31.05 -13.29 -27.54
CA VAL A 26 -30.86 -14.60 -26.91
C VAL A 26 -30.38 -15.61 -27.96
N ARG A 27 -29.23 -16.26 -27.70
CA ARG A 27 -28.67 -17.28 -28.60
C ARG A 27 -28.25 -18.53 -27.86
N ALA A 28 -28.43 -19.68 -28.50
CA ALA A 28 -28.03 -20.98 -27.93
C ALA A 28 -26.51 -21.10 -27.70
N ASP A 29 -25.72 -20.31 -28.42
CA ASP A 29 -24.26 -20.29 -28.34
C ASP A 29 -23.72 -19.20 -27.38
N ASP A 30 -24.59 -18.38 -26.79
CA ASP A 30 -24.25 -17.33 -25.83
C ASP A 30 -24.57 -17.76 -24.38
N LEU A 31 -23.83 -17.24 -23.41
CA LEU A 31 -24.16 -17.41 -21.99
C LEU A 31 -25.12 -16.31 -21.55
N GLU A 32 -26.39 -16.63 -21.37
CA GLU A 32 -27.41 -15.62 -21.06
C GLU A 32 -27.47 -15.25 -19.57
N PRO A 33 -27.93 -14.03 -19.21
CA PRO A 33 -28.01 -13.61 -17.81
C PRO A 33 -28.87 -14.53 -16.93
N ALA A 34 -29.88 -15.18 -17.51
CA ALA A 34 -30.75 -16.13 -16.84
C ALA A 34 -30.07 -17.50 -16.61
N GLU A 35 -29.02 -17.81 -17.38
CA GLU A 35 -28.25 -19.05 -17.28
C GLU A 35 -27.07 -18.94 -16.30
N VAL A 36 -26.87 -17.75 -15.71
CA VAL A 36 -25.88 -17.53 -14.64
C VAL A 36 -26.59 -17.24 -13.33
N GLY A 37 -27.05 -18.30 -12.68
CA GLY A 37 -27.87 -18.28 -11.47
C GLY A 37 -27.05 -18.23 -10.19
N ILE A 38 -27.51 -17.50 -9.17
CA ILE A 38 -26.85 -17.44 -7.84
C ILE A 38 -27.83 -17.82 -6.73
N VAL A 39 -29.03 -17.24 -6.75
CA VAL A 39 -30.04 -17.44 -5.72
C VAL A 39 -31.08 -18.43 -6.25
N GLY A 40 -31.34 -19.49 -5.49
CA GLY A 40 -32.36 -20.47 -5.85
C GLY A 40 -33.75 -19.83 -5.82
N ASP A 41 -34.68 -20.36 -6.61
CA ASP A 41 -36.06 -19.88 -6.70
C ASP A 41 -36.78 -19.88 -5.32
N PRO A 42 -37.95 -19.22 -5.17
CA PRO A 42 -38.65 -19.13 -3.89
C PRO A 42 -39.00 -20.47 -3.22
N ASN A 43 -39.11 -21.57 -3.98
CA ASN A 43 -39.41 -22.91 -3.50
C ASN A 43 -38.14 -23.72 -3.18
N HIS A 44 -36.98 -23.30 -3.68
CA HIS A 44 -35.70 -23.95 -3.41
C HIS A 44 -35.41 -23.94 -1.90
N ARG A 45 -35.12 -25.13 -1.34
CA ARG A 45 -34.80 -25.32 0.08
C ARG A 45 -33.52 -26.12 0.18
N GLY A 46 -32.62 -25.62 1.04
CA GLY A 46 -31.34 -26.24 1.27
C GLY A 46 -30.26 -25.94 0.21
N GLY A 47 -29.06 -26.45 0.47
CA GLY A 47 -27.91 -26.28 -0.41
C GLY A 47 -27.35 -24.86 -0.48
N TYR A 48 -26.37 -24.67 -1.36
CA TYR A 48 -25.59 -23.44 -1.45
C TYR A 48 -26.34 -22.29 -2.14
N HIS A 49 -27.43 -22.54 -2.85
CA HIS A 49 -28.32 -21.49 -3.39
C HIS A 49 -29.19 -20.79 -2.34
N CYS A 50 -29.22 -21.35 -1.11
CA CYS A 50 -29.99 -20.84 0.01
C CYS A 50 -29.09 -20.17 1.05
N GLY A 51 -29.55 -19.03 1.57
CA GLY A 51 -29.04 -18.41 2.79
C GLY A 51 -29.67 -19.01 4.04
N SER A 52 -29.34 -18.45 5.20
CA SER A 52 -29.77 -18.90 6.53
C SER A 52 -31.29 -18.97 6.70
N ASP A 53 -32.05 -18.25 5.88
CA ASP A 53 -33.51 -18.24 5.89
C ASP A 53 -34.16 -19.43 5.16
N ARG A 54 -33.40 -20.18 4.35
CA ARG A 54 -33.93 -21.26 3.49
C ARG A 54 -33.15 -22.58 3.57
N VAL A 55 -31.99 -22.60 4.22
CA VAL A 55 -31.32 -23.86 4.57
C VAL A 55 -32.17 -24.63 5.58
N VAL A 56 -32.17 -25.96 5.46
CA VAL A 56 -32.94 -26.84 6.35
C VAL A 56 -32.07 -27.34 7.51
N THR A 57 -32.70 -27.89 8.55
CA THR A 57 -31.98 -28.52 9.66
C THR A 57 -31.08 -29.64 9.12
N ASN A 58 -29.82 -29.66 9.57
CA ASN A 58 -28.78 -30.60 9.13
C ASN A 58 -28.43 -30.53 7.62
N ASP A 59 -28.68 -29.39 6.98
CA ASP A 59 -28.27 -29.19 5.59
C ASP A 59 -26.76 -29.39 5.44
N TYR A 60 -26.37 -30.24 4.48
CA TYR A 60 -24.98 -30.59 4.26
C TYR A 60 -24.11 -29.38 3.91
N SER A 61 -24.69 -28.37 3.25
CA SER A 61 -24.05 -27.11 2.92
C SER A 61 -23.77 -26.23 4.14
N VAL A 62 -24.10 -26.70 5.34
CA VAL A 62 -23.84 -26.03 6.62
C VAL A 62 -23.07 -26.94 7.56
N VAL A 63 -23.43 -28.23 7.66
CA VAL A 63 -22.94 -29.08 8.75
C VAL A 63 -21.64 -29.83 8.44
N GLU A 64 -21.32 -30.09 7.17
CA GLU A 64 -20.17 -30.93 6.79
C GLU A 64 -18.80 -30.24 6.95
N SER A 65 -18.79 -28.92 7.16
CA SER A 65 -17.57 -28.09 7.22
C SER A 65 -17.72 -26.93 8.20
N THR A 66 -16.66 -26.65 8.95
CA THR A 66 -16.61 -25.50 9.86
C THR A 66 -16.61 -24.18 9.10
N ARG A 67 -16.03 -24.13 7.89
CA ARG A 67 -16.08 -22.95 7.00
C ARG A 67 -17.51 -22.63 6.59
N ASP A 68 -18.30 -23.65 6.32
CA ASP A 68 -19.69 -23.47 5.91
C ASP A 68 -20.60 -23.10 7.09
N ARG A 69 -20.42 -23.78 8.22
CA ARG A 69 -21.17 -23.47 9.46
C ARG A 69 -20.93 -22.06 9.96
N SER A 70 -19.66 -21.66 10.04
CA SER A 70 -19.25 -20.33 10.54
C SER A 70 -19.55 -19.21 9.54
N GLY A 71 -19.63 -19.56 8.26
CA GLY A 71 -19.92 -18.67 7.14
C GLY A 71 -21.40 -18.44 6.85
N LEU A 72 -22.32 -19.15 7.53
CA LEU A 72 -23.74 -19.06 7.21
C LEU A 72 -24.30 -17.64 7.46
N THR A 73 -24.84 -17.04 6.40
CA THR A 73 -25.53 -15.75 6.40
C THR A 73 -26.77 -15.83 5.49
N LEU A 74 -27.45 -14.72 5.24
CA LEU A 74 -28.48 -14.63 4.20
C LEU A 74 -27.93 -14.75 2.77
N TYR A 75 -26.62 -14.88 2.56
CA TYR A 75 -26.07 -15.02 1.22
C TYR A 75 -26.18 -16.43 0.66
N ALA A 76 -26.58 -16.52 -0.61
CA ALA A 76 -26.27 -17.69 -1.42
C ALA A 76 -24.75 -17.80 -1.59
N SER A 77 -24.27 -19.02 -1.68
CA SER A 77 -22.87 -19.39 -1.89
C SER A 77 -22.71 -20.37 -3.05
N ALA A 78 -23.60 -20.27 -4.03
CA ALA A 78 -23.58 -21.06 -5.26
C ALA A 78 -23.61 -20.18 -6.51
N LEU A 79 -23.12 -20.75 -7.61
CA LEU A 79 -23.21 -20.19 -8.95
C LEU A 79 -23.52 -21.33 -9.93
N ASP A 80 -24.61 -21.22 -10.66
CA ASP A 80 -24.89 -22.06 -11.82
C ASP A 80 -24.39 -21.36 -13.08
N VAL A 81 -23.77 -22.10 -13.97
CA VAL A 81 -23.35 -21.65 -15.31
C VAL A 81 -23.97 -22.57 -16.35
N GLY A 82 -24.89 -22.04 -17.14
CA GLY A 82 -25.58 -22.76 -18.21
C GLY A 82 -24.76 -22.90 -19.48
N THR A 83 -25.45 -23.22 -20.58
CA THR A 83 -24.81 -23.53 -21.85
C THR A 83 -24.24 -22.29 -22.53
N PHE A 84 -23.15 -22.49 -23.28
CA PHE A 84 -22.58 -21.51 -24.21
C PHE A 84 -21.66 -22.26 -25.18
N SER A 85 -21.31 -21.62 -26.30
CA SER A 85 -20.35 -22.13 -27.29
C SER A 85 -19.65 -20.97 -28.00
N VAL A 86 -18.38 -20.73 -27.68
CA VAL A 86 -17.60 -19.61 -28.20
C VAL A 86 -16.36 -20.10 -28.92
N ARG A 87 -15.98 -19.43 -30.02
CA ARG A 87 -14.73 -19.70 -30.74
C ARG A 87 -13.68 -18.65 -30.38
N SER A 88 -12.59 -19.07 -29.74
CA SER A 88 -11.47 -18.20 -29.36
C SER A 88 -10.18 -19.00 -29.20
N GLY A 89 -9.02 -18.35 -29.25
CA GLY A 89 -7.72 -19.00 -29.07
C GLY A 89 -7.44 -20.16 -30.05
N GLY A 90 -8.08 -20.17 -31.22
CA GLY A 90 -7.98 -21.26 -32.21
C GLY A 90 -8.87 -22.47 -31.94
N GLY A 91 -9.65 -22.49 -30.86
CA GLY A 91 -10.54 -23.59 -30.47
C GLY A 91 -12.00 -23.17 -30.29
N THR A 92 -12.87 -24.16 -30.07
CA THR A 92 -14.25 -23.97 -29.60
C THR A 92 -14.33 -24.35 -28.13
N HIS A 93 -14.87 -23.44 -27.33
CA HIS A 93 -15.04 -23.58 -25.90
C HIS A 93 -16.52 -23.53 -25.55
N ASN A 94 -17.00 -24.52 -24.81
CA ASN A 94 -18.39 -24.63 -24.40
C ASN A 94 -18.48 -25.01 -22.91
N LEU A 95 -19.70 -25.19 -22.41
CA LEU A 95 -19.94 -25.61 -21.03
C LEU A 95 -19.05 -26.79 -20.59
N ARG A 96 -18.85 -27.80 -21.45
CA ARG A 96 -18.17 -29.05 -21.09
C ARG A 96 -16.67 -28.86 -21.00
N THR A 97 -16.08 -28.14 -21.96
CA THR A 97 -14.66 -27.75 -21.88
C THR A 97 -14.40 -26.82 -20.70
N PHE A 98 -15.36 -25.98 -20.36
CA PHE A 98 -15.30 -25.12 -19.17
C PHE A 98 -15.34 -25.94 -17.88
N SER A 99 -16.34 -26.80 -17.68
CA SER A 99 -16.45 -27.60 -16.45
C SER A 99 -15.22 -28.46 -16.22
N THR A 100 -14.76 -29.13 -17.27
CA THR A 100 -13.58 -30.02 -17.20
C THR A 100 -12.31 -29.24 -16.88
N TRP A 101 -12.12 -28.06 -17.49
CA TRP A 101 -10.98 -27.20 -17.17
C TRP A 101 -11.03 -26.71 -15.71
N MET A 102 -12.20 -26.27 -15.24
CA MET A 102 -12.40 -25.80 -13.86
C MET A 102 -12.08 -26.89 -12.84
N VAL A 103 -12.63 -28.08 -13.05
CA VAL A 103 -12.38 -29.24 -12.19
C VAL A 103 -10.91 -29.65 -12.23
N ALA A 104 -10.25 -29.59 -13.39
CA ALA A 104 -8.81 -29.89 -13.48
C ALA A 104 -7.97 -28.94 -12.61
N GLN A 105 -8.31 -27.64 -12.55
CA GLN A 105 -7.62 -26.70 -11.66
C GLN A 105 -7.87 -27.02 -10.18
N CYS A 106 -9.10 -27.40 -9.85
CA CYS A 106 -9.48 -27.80 -8.50
C CYS A 106 -8.74 -29.08 -8.04
N VAL A 107 -8.62 -30.07 -8.93
CA VAL A 107 -7.83 -31.30 -8.69
C VAL A 107 -6.34 -31.00 -8.55
N ALA A 108 -5.81 -30.09 -9.38
CA ALA A 108 -4.42 -29.62 -9.28
C ALA A 108 -4.16 -28.74 -8.03
N ASN A 109 -5.19 -28.47 -7.23
CA ASN A 109 -5.13 -27.63 -6.04
C ASN A 109 -4.53 -26.25 -6.31
N ALA A 110 -4.86 -25.66 -7.46
CA ALA A 110 -4.41 -24.31 -7.81
C ALA A 110 -4.85 -23.30 -6.74
N ALA A 111 -4.02 -22.30 -6.46
CA ALA A 111 -4.20 -21.39 -5.33
C ALA A 111 -5.55 -20.65 -5.34
N ASP A 112 -6.05 -20.31 -6.52
CA ASP A 112 -7.33 -19.64 -6.76
C ASP A 112 -8.57 -20.54 -6.66
N THR A 113 -8.40 -21.82 -6.34
CA THR A 113 -9.51 -22.78 -6.17
C THR A 113 -9.87 -23.05 -4.71
N ARG A 114 -9.16 -22.43 -3.75
CA ARG A 114 -9.25 -22.72 -2.30
C ARG A 114 -10.62 -22.42 -1.69
N ASP A 115 -11.37 -21.52 -2.30
CA ASP A 115 -12.70 -21.12 -1.83
C ASP A 115 -13.83 -21.91 -2.48
N ILE A 116 -13.52 -22.81 -3.42
CA ILE A 116 -14.50 -23.71 -4.03
C ILE A 116 -14.63 -24.97 -3.18
N ARG A 117 -15.88 -25.27 -2.80
CA ARG A 117 -16.29 -26.42 -2.00
C ARG A 117 -16.71 -27.60 -2.86
N GLU A 118 -17.49 -27.37 -3.91
CA GLU A 118 -17.78 -28.40 -4.90
C GLU A 118 -18.07 -27.84 -6.28
N ILE A 119 -17.90 -28.69 -7.28
CA ILE A 119 -18.35 -28.48 -8.64
C ILE A 119 -19.13 -29.72 -9.06
N ILE A 120 -20.42 -29.57 -9.37
CA ILE A 120 -21.23 -30.61 -9.99
C ILE A 120 -21.36 -30.28 -11.47
N TYR A 121 -21.03 -31.24 -12.32
CA TYR A 121 -20.88 -30.99 -13.74
C TYR A 121 -21.11 -32.23 -14.58
N SER A 122 -21.27 -32.03 -15.89
CA SER A 122 -21.25 -33.09 -16.87
C SER A 122 -20.06 -32.95 -17.84
N PRO A 123 -19.10 -33.89 -17.86
CA PRO A 123 -17.96 -33.81 -18.77
C PRO A 123 -18.34 -34.09 -20.23
N ASP A 124 -19.43 -34.81 -20.46
CA ASP A 124 -19.82 -35.36 -21.77
C ASP A 124 -21.29 -35.09 -22.14
N GLY A 125 -22.03 -34.39 -21.27
CA GLY A 125 -23.48 -34.15 -21.44
C GLY A 125 -24.35 -35.38 -21.16
N ARG A 126 -23.79 -36.47 -20.62
CA ARG A 126 -24.50 -37.74 -20.37
C ARG A 126 -24.33 -38.22 -18.94
N THR A 127 -23.17 -37.98 -18.35
CA THR A 127 -22.82 -38.38 -17.00
C THR A 127 -22.74 -37.16 -16.10
N VAL A 128 -23.23 -37.28 -14.86
CA VAL A 128 -23.07 -36.25 -13.84
C VAL A 128 -21.97 -36.69 -12.88
N ARG A 129 -21.07 -35.78 -12.58
CA ARG A 129 -19.96 -35.97 -11.64
C ARG A 129 -19.94 -34.83 -10.64
N ARG A 130 -19.39 -35.09 -9.46
CA ARG A 130 -19.06 -34.05 -8.48
C ARG A 130 -17.58 -34.12 -8.15
N TRP A 131 -16.92 -32.97 -8.26
CA TRP A 131 -15.68 -32.73 -7.53
C TRP A 131 -16.04 -32.08 -6.19
N ASP A 132 -15.52 -32.63 -5.09
CA ASP A 132 -15.77 -32.16 -3.73
C ASP A 132 -14.43 -32.02 -3.00
N ARG A 133 -14.13 -30.81 -2.51
CA ARG A 133 -12.89 -30.55 -1.78
C ARG A 133 -12.79 -31.35 -0.48
N LEU A 134 -13.92 -31.67 0.16
CA LEU A 134 -13.96 -32.46 1.39
C LEU A 134 -13.91 -33.96 1.13
N GLY A 135 -14.04 -34.40 -0.13
CA GLY A 135 -14.07 -35.81 -0.49
C GLY A 135 -15.26 -36.59 0.09
N ARG A 136 -16.36 -35.91 0.44
CA ARG A 136 -17.54 -36.53 1.08
C ARG A 136 -18.61 -36.95 0.08
N ARG A 137 -18.61 -36.34 -1.11
CA ARG A 137 -19.67 -36.48 -2.11
C ARG A 137 -19.09 -36.68 -3.51
N THR A 138 -19.76 -37.49 -4.34
CA THR A 138 -19.18 -37.96 -5.62
C THR A 138 -20.07 -37.77 -6.86
N SER A 139 -21.36 -37.49 -6.69
CA SER A 139 -22.31 -37.29 -7.81
C SER A 139 -23.31 -36.16 -7.54
N GLY A 140 -24.20 -35.89 -8.51
CA GLY A 140 -25.34 -34.95 -8.43
C GLY A 140 -26.57 -35.52 -9.17
N ASP A 141 -27.63 -34.74 -9.30
CA ASP A 141 -28.83 -35.12 -10.07
C ASP A 141 -28.71 -34.76 -11.57
N SER A 142 -29.67 -35.20 -12.39
CA SER A 142 -29.67 -35.05 -13.85
C SER A 142 -29.82 -33.61 -14.36
N SER A 143 -30.20 -32.64 -13.52
CA SER A 143 -30.28 -31.24 -13.97
C SER A 143 -28.90 -30.68 -14.37
N HIS A 144 -27.83 -31.20 -13.77
CA HIS A 144 -26.44 -30.85 -14.03
C HIS A 144 -25.89 -31.38 -15.37
N LEU A 145 -26.72 -32.05 -16.19
CA LEU A 145 -26.38 -32.35 -17.58
C LEU A 145 -26.36 -31.07 -18.45
N TYR A 146 -27.11 -30.04 -18.02
CA TYR A 146 -27.35 -28.82 -18.79
C TYR A 146 -26.70 -27.57 -18.19
N HIS A 147 -26.13 -27.66 -16.98
CA HIS A 147 -25.40 -26.57 -16.35
C HIS A 147 -24.29 -27.11 -15.44
N THR A 148 -23.32 -26.27 -15.10
CA THR A 148 -22.31 -26.54 -14.07
C THR A 148 -22.69 -25.79 -12.80
N HIS A 149 -22.81 -26.51 -11.70
CA HIS A 149 -23.07 -25.94 -10.39
C HIS A 149 -21.76 -25.79 -9.62
N PHE A 150 -21.44 -24.58 -9.18
CA PHE A 150 -20.34 -24.28 -8.27
C PHE A 150 -20.91 -23.99 -6.89
N SER A 151 -20.34 -24.62 -5.87
CA SER A 151 -20.51 -24.22 -4.48
C SER A 151 -19.20 -23.63 -3.96
N PHE A 152 -19.30 -22.49 -3.30
CA PHE A 152 -18.21 -21.85 -2.59
C PHE A 152 -18.37 -22.07 -1.09
N PHE A 153 -17.28 -22.16 -0.35
CA PHE A 153 -17.37 -22.17 1.10
C PHE A 153 -18.05 -20.90 1.58
N ARG A 154 -19.03 -21.03 2.49
CA ARG A 154 -19.83 -19.88 2.95
C ARG A 154 -19.00 -18.82 3.68
N ASP A 155 -17.87 -19.21 4.28
CA ASP A 155 -16.96 -18.23 4.90
C ASP A 155 -16.35 -17.26 3.88
N SER A 156 -16.21 -17.70 2.63
CA SER A 156 -15.56 -16.95 1.55
C SER A 156 -16.52 -15.91 0.98
N THR A 157 -17.79 -16.28 0.83
CA THR A 157 -18.86 -15.35 0.47
C THR A 157 -19.09 -14.35 1.60
N LYS A 158 -19.21 -14.80 2.85
CA LYS A 158 -19.34 -13.94 4.05
C LYS A 158 -18.19 -12.93 4.18
N ALA A 159 -16.96 -13.37 3.96
CA ALA A 159 -15.78 -12.51 4.09
C ALA A 159 -15.57 -11.56 2.90
N GLY A 160 -16.40 -11.65 1.85
CA GLY A 160 -16.26 -10.80 0.66
C GLY A 160 -15.00 -11.07 -0.15
N ARG A 161 -14.45 -12.30 -0.09
CA ARG A 161 -13.24 -12.66 -0.87
C ARG A 161 -13.50 -12.52 -2.37
N ASP A 162 -12.47 -12.18 -3.13
CA ASP A 162 -12.55 -12.17 -4.59
C ASP A 162 -12.63 -13.61 -5.13
N LEU A 163 -13.76 -13.94 -5.73
CA LEU A 163 -14.04 -15.26 -6.31
C LEU A 163 -13.81 -15.29 -7.82
N THR A 164 -13.41 -14.17 -8.43
CA THR A 164 -13.14 -14.07 -9.88
C THR A 164 -11.85 -14.71 -10.40
N PRO A 165 -10.77 -14.94 -9.60
CA PRO A 165 -9.47 -15.30 -10.17
C PRO A 165 -9.47 -16.57 -11.04
N LEU A 166 -10.12 -17.65 -10.62
CA LEU A 166 -10.20 -18.89 -11.42
C LEU A 166 -10.93 -18.66 -12.76
N PHE A 167 -12.04 -17.93 -12.73
CA PHE A 167 -12.84 -17.62 -13.92
C PHE A 167 -12.08 -16.68 -14.86
N ARG A 168 -11.37 -15.69 -14.32
CA ARG A 168 -10.49 -14.81 -15.10
C ARG A 168 -9.36 -15.60 -15.76
N ARG A 169 -8.77 -16.56 -15.03
CA ARG A 169 -7.72 -17.42 -15.56
C ARG A 169 -8.23 -18.34 -16.66
N TYR A 170 -9.43 -18.89 -16.54
CA TYR A 170 -10.09 -19.63 -17.63
C TYR A 170 -10.25 -18.74 -18.87
N LEU A 171 -10.86 -17.57 -18.71
CA LEU A 171 -11.11 -16.63 -19.81
C LEU A 171 -9.81 -16.18 -20.49
N THR A 172 -8.74 -16.00 -19.71
CA THR A 172 -7.39 -15.74 -20.25
C THR A 172 -6.85 -16.94 -21.02
N ALA A 173 -6.96 -18.15 -20.47
CA ALA A 173 -6.48 -19.38 -21.08
C ALA A 173 -7.16 -19.71 -22.42
N ILE A 174 -8.44 -19.36 -22.57
CA ILE A 174 -9.18 -19.52 -23.83
C ILE A 174 -9.07 -18.31 -24.77
N GLY A 175 -8.27 -17.30 -24.42
CA GLY A 175 -8.02 -16.12 -25.25
C GLY A 175 -9.15 -15.08 -25.29
N MET A 176 -10.10 -15.11 -24.35
CA MET A 176 -11.15 -14.09 -24.23
C MET A 176 -10.69 -12.84 -23.48
N ILE A 177 -9.75 -13.01 -22.56
CA ILE A 177 -9.06 -11.92 -21.88
C ILE A 177 -7.63 -11.91 -22.39
N ALA A 178 -7.16 -10.76 -22.86
CA ALA A 178 -5.75 -10.59 -23.20
C ALA A 178 -4.90 -10.89 -21.96
N THR A 179 -3.87 -11.72 -22.12
CA THR A 179 -2.81 -11.78 -21.12
C THR A 179 -2.31 -10.37 -20.90
N ALA A 180 -2.22 -9.95 -19.63
CA ALA A 180 -1.53 -8.71 -19.32
C ALA A 180 -0.15 -8.83 -19.98
N LYS A 181 0.15 -7.93 -20.92
CA LYS A 181 1.51 -7.82 -21.40
C LYS A 181 2.36 -7.63 -20.15
N PRO A 182 3.48 -8.35 -19.99
CA PRO A 182 4.46 -7.93 -19.02
C PRO A 182 4.66 -6.43 -19.25
N GLU A 183 4.46 -5.62 -18.22
CA GLU A 183 4.92 -4.24 -18.30
C GLU A 183 6.42 -4.34 -18.58
N ASP A 184 6.93 -3.56 -19.54
CA ASP A 184 8.38 -3.51 -19.72
C ASP A 184 8.94 -3.05 -18.37
N ASP A 185 9.66 -3.94 -17.69
CA ASP A 185 10.27 -3.62 -16.40
C ASP A 185 11.12 -2.37 -16.60
N MET A 186 10.87 -1.33 -15.81
CA MET A 186 11.65 -0.10 -15.90
C MET A 186 13.10 -0.40 -15.49
N GLU A 187 14.02 -0.36 -16.45
CA GLU A 187 15.44 -0.59 -16.24
C GLU A 187 16.14 0.69 -15.79
N GLN A 188 17.27 0.56 -15.07
CA GLN A 188 18.09 1.72 -14.69
C GLN A 188 18.65 2.46 -15.91
N THR A 189 18.77 1.79 -17.05
CA THR A 189 19.22 2.37 -18.32
C THR A 189 18.11 3.10 -19.08
N ASP A 190 16.85 3.00 -18.64
CA ASP A 190 15.73 3.62 -19.33
C ASP A 190 15.81 5.13 -19.26
N ARG A 191 15.57 5.78 -20.40
CA ARG A 191 15.54 7.24 -20.51
C ARG A 191 14.29 7.80 -19.85
N LEU A 192 14.47 8.90 -19.15
CA LEU A 192 13.34 9.61 -18.56
C LEU A 192 12.52 10.28 -19.68
N ILE A 193 11.22 10.03 -19.67
CA ILE A 193 10.28 10.51 -20.69
C ILE A 193 9.98 12.01 -20.52
N LYS A 194 10.21 12.55 -19.32
CA LYS A 194 9.96 13.96 -18.99
C LYS A 194 11.26 14.77 -19.00
N ASP A 195 11.14 16.05 -19.34
CA ASP A 195 12.28 16.97 -19.38
C ASP A 195 12.87 17.17 -17.98
N THR A 196 14.07 16.64 -17.78
CA THR A 196 14.88 16.83 -16.56
C THR A 196 15.97 17.89 -16.75
N GLY A 197 15.88 18.73 -17.78
CA GLY A 197 16.94 19.67 -18.19
C GLY A 197 18.14 18.98 -18.85
N SER A 198 18.12 17.66 -18.98
CA SER A 198 19.14 16.86 -19.67
C SER A 198 18.47 15.70 -20.39
N LYS A 199 18.46 15.76 -21.72
CA LYS A 199 17.71 14.84 -22.59
C LYS A 199 18.19 13.39 -22.52
N ASN A 200 19.37 13.14 -21.96
CA ASN A 200 19.99 11.81 -21.93
C ASN A 200 19.96 11.16 -20.55
N ARG A 201 19.25 11.75 -19.57
CA ARG A 201 19.17 11.16 -18.23
C ARG A 201 18.37 9.88 -18.23
N THR A 202 18.87 8.94 -17.45
CA THR A 202 18.27 7.64 -17.20
C THR A 202 17.65 7.55 -15.81
N VAL A 203 16.86 6.50 -15.56
CA VAL A 203 16.35 6.15 -14.23
C VAL A 203 17.49 5.94 -13.24
N GLY A 204 18.58 5.28 -13.66
CA GLY A 204 19.78 5.05 -12.87
C GLY A 204 20.46 6.34 -12.44
N ASP A 205 20.52 7.34 -13.31
CA ASP A 205 21.07 8.67 -12.97
C ASP A 205 20.25 9.34 -11.85
N VAL A 206 18.93 9.17 -11.84
CA VAL A 206 18.06 9.72 -10.79
C VAL A 206 18.27 9.01 -9.46
N LEU A 207 18.37 7.68 -9.50
CA LEU A 207 18.64 6.90 -8.29
C LEU A 207 20.02 7.26 -7.70
N ALA A 208 21.03 7.45 -8.56
CA ALA A 208 22.35 7.91 -8.15
C ALA A 208 22.31 9.31 -7.50
N ASP A 209 21.57 10.25 -8.09
CA ASP A 209 21.38 11.59 -7.50
C ASP A 209 20.70 11.54 -6.13
N LEU A 210 19.63 10.75 -6.00
CA LEU A 210 18.91 10.59 -4.74
C LEU A 210 19.78 9.94 -3.66
N GLN A 211 20.58 8.94 -4.04
CA GLN A 211 21.53 8.30 -3.15
C GLN A 211 22.62 9.29 -2.71
N ASN A 212 23.15 10.10 -3.62
CA ASN A 212 24.13 11.13 -3.32
C ASN A 212 23.55 12.21 -2.39
N LEU A 213 22.32 12.68 -2.64
CA LEU A 213 21.64 13.62 -1.76
C LEU A 213 21.42 13.04 -0.36
N ARG A 214 20.96 11.79 -0.27
CA ARG A 214 20.80 11.10 1.02
C ARG A 214 22.12 11.06 1.77
N ASN A 215 23.20 10.64 1.11
CA ASN A 215 24.52 10.55 1.72
C ASN A 215 24.98 11.92 2.23
N TRP A 216 24.72 13.00 1.49
CA TRP A 216 24.99 14.37 1.93
C TRP A 216 24.20 14.79 3.17
N LEU A 217 22.93 14.40 3.26
CA LEU A 217 22.06 14.79 4.37
C LEU A 217 22.37 14.07 5.68
N ILE A 218 22.88 12.83 5.61
CA ILE A 218 23.11 12.00 6.82
C ILE A 218 24.57 11.93 7.25
N SER A 219 25.51 12.33 6.40
CA SER A 219 26.94 12.27 6.75
C SER A 219 27.33 13.42 7.67
N PRO A 220 28.21 13.20 8.67
CA PRO A 220 28.79 14.27 9.46
C PRO A 220 29.46 15.32 8.58
N ALA A 221 29.44 16.58 9.05
CA ALA A 221 30.20 17.64 8.42
C ALA A 221 31.68 17.22 8.31
N ASN A 222 32.29 17.46 7.14
CA ASN A 222 33.69 17.11 6.80
C ASN A 222 33.97 15.63 6.51
N THR A 223 32.95 14.80 6.32
CA THR A 223 33.13 13.45 5.77
C THR A 223 33.75 13.54 4.36
N THR A 224 34.93 12.94 4.17
CA THR A 224 35.61 12.84 2.87
C THR A 224 35.06 11.66 2.05
N GLY A 225 35.03 11.78 0.72
CA GLY A 225 34.61 10.68 -0.17
C GLY A 225 33.14 10.66 -0.60
N LEU A 226 32.37 11.73 -0.37
CA LEU A 226 31.05 11.89 -0.99
C LEU A 226 31.22 12.08 -2.50
N VAL A 227 30.45 11.31 -3.28
CA VAL A 227 30.68 11.05 -4.72
C VAL A 227 30.82 12.33 -5.55
N ASN A 228 30.12 13.41 -5.19
CA ASN A 228 30.36 14.76 -5.70
C ASN A 228 29.91 15.80 -4.65
N PRO A 229 30.62 16.94 -4.48
CA PRO A 229 30.12 18.04 -3.67
C PRO A 229 28.86 18.68 -4.30
N PRO A 230 27.99 19.32 -3.49
CA PRO A 230 26.88 20.08 -4.04
C PRO A 230 27.40 21.15 -5.00
N MET A 231 26.62 21.45 -6.05
CA MET A 231 27.04 22.43 -7.05
C MET A 231 27.46 23.77 -6.42
N PRO A 232 28.49 24.44 -6.95
CA PRO A 232 28.89 25.77 -6.48
C PRO A 232 27.69 26.71 -6.42
N ASN A 233 27.60 27.51 -5.36
CA ASN A 233 26.52 28.46 -5.10
C ASN A 233 25.11 27.87 -4.93
N SER A 234 24.93 26.54 -4.97
CA SER A 234 23.64 25.91 -4.64
C SER A 234 23.27 26.14 -3.18
N PRO A 235 21.97 26.13 -2.82
CA PRO A 235 21.54 26.24 -1.43
C PRO A 235 22.22 25.21 -0.51
N LEU A 236 22.38 23.97 -0.98
CA LEU A 236 23.07 22.91 -0.24
C LEU A 236 24.55 23.22 0.01
N GLN A 237 25.26 23.77 -0.99
CA GLN A 237 26.66 24.19 -0.81
C GLN A 237 26.78 25.36 0.18
N GLN A 238 25.84 26.32 0.14
CA GLN A 238 25.82 27.45 1.08
C GLN A 238 25.54 26.99 2.51
N MET A 239 24.58 26.08 2.70
CA MET A 239 24.30 25.47 4.00
C MET A 239 25.51 24.71 4.55
N LEU A 240 26.21 23.94 3.71
CA LEU A 240 27.43 23.25 4.10
C LEU A 240 28.54 24.23 4.51
N ALA A 241 28.73 25.31 3.76
CA ALA A 241 29.70 26.36 4.09
C ALA A 241 29.38 27.01 5.44
N MET A 242 28.11 27.33 5.69
CA MET A 242 27.65 27.87 6.98
C MET A 242 27.90 26.88 8.13
N LEU A 243 27.56 25.60 7.94
CA LEU A 243 27.79 24.57 8.96
C LEU A 243 29.27 24.40 9.30
N ARG A 244 30.16 24.50 8.30
CA ARG A 244 31.62 24.46 8.50
C ARG A 244 32.17 25.71 9.20
N ALA A 245 31.57 26.87 8.97
CA ALA A 245 31.97 28.12 9.61
C ALA A 245 31.44 28.25 11.05
N TRP A 246 30.40 27.50 11.41
CA TRP A 246 29.71 27.59 12.70
C TRP A 246 30.65 27.48 13.93
N PRO A 247 31.58 26.51 14.03
CA PRO A 247 32.46 26.42 15.19
C PRO A 247 33.36 27.65 15.37
N ALA A 248 33.84 28.24 14.27
CA ALA A 248 34.66 29.45 14.31
C ALA A 248 33.84 30.66 14.75
N LEU A 249 32.59 30.77 14.28
CA LEU A 249 31.67 31.82 14.73
C LEU A 249 31.38 31.70 16.23
N VAL A 250 31.09 30.49 16.73
CA VAL A 250 30.87 30.25 18.16
C VAL A 250 32.09 30.64 18.98
N ALA A 251 33.31 30.33 18.51
CA ALA A 251 34.55 30.73 19.18
C ALA A 251 34.70 32.26 19.26
N GLN A 252 34.44 32.99 18.17
CA GLN A 252 34.50 34.46 18.14
C GLN A 252 33.45 35.10 19.05
N VAL A 253 32.22 34.56 19.06
CA VAL A 253 31.16 35.05 19.94
C VAL A 253 31.54 34.84 21.40
N ASN A 254 32.10 33.67 21.74
CA ASN A 254 32.56 33.40 23.11
C ASN A 254 33.68 34.36 23.54
N GLU A 255 34.66 34.62 22.66
CA GLU A 255 35.73 35.59 22.91
C GLU A 255 35.18 36.99 23.16
N LEU A 256 34.25 37.46 22.33
CA LEU A 256 33.60 38.75 22.51
C LEU A 256 32.76 38.81 23.78
N SER A 257 32.05 37.73 24.12
CA SER A 257 31.20 37.69 25.32
C SER A 257 32.00 37.74 26.63
N GLY A 258 33.25 37.26 26.61
CA GLY A 258 34.16 37.31 27.76
C GLY A 258 35.04 38.56 27.80
N ARG A 259 34.94 39.44 26.80
CA ARG A 259 35.74 40.64 26.72
C ARG A 259 35.11 41.74 27.57
N ASP A 260 35.90 42.33 28.44
CA ASP A 260 35.55 43.60 29.06
C ASP A 260 35.74 44.73 28.03
N PHE A 261 34.66 45.44 27.74
CA PHE A 261 34.67 46.57 26.82
C PHE A 261 34.78 47.90 27.55
N THR A 262 34.73 47.88 28.89
CA THR A 262 34.87 49.06 29.72
C THR A 262 36.30 49.13 30.20
N ASP A 263 36.94 50.29 30.03
CA ASP A 263 38.21 50.58 30.68
C ASP A 263 37.91 51.53 31.84
N GLU A 264 37.61 50.96 33.01
CA GLU A 264 37.29 51.75 34.20
C GLU A 264 38.45 52.67 34.58
N GLN A 265 39.70 52.28 34.33
CA GLN A 265 40.87 53.10 34.65
C GLN A 265 40.94 54.33 33.75
N GLN A 266 40.66 54.18 32.46
CA GLN A 266 40.60 55.30 31.53
C GLN A 266 39.43 56.24 31.86
N ILE A 267 38.26 55.68 32.19
CA ILE A 267 37.10 56.47 32.63
C ILE A 267 37.44 57.28 33.89
N VAL A 268 38.00 56.62 34.92
CA VAL A 268 38.42 57.27 36.16
C VAL A 268 39.46 58.36 35.87
N SER A 269 40.46 58.08 35.04
CA SER A 269 41.51 59.04 34.68
C SER A 269 40.92 60.26 33.95
N GLY A 270 39.98 60.07 33.03
CA GLY A 270 39.28 61.15 32.34
C GLY A 270 38.42 62.00 33.28
N VAL A 271 37.69 61.36 34.20
CA VAL A 271 36.88 62.06 35.21
C VAL A 271 37.78 62.90 36.14
N LEU A 272 38.87 62.33 36.62
CA LEU A 272 39.82 63.03 37.50
C LEU A 272 40.54 64.18 36.77
N ALA A 273 40.85 64.04 35.48
CA ALA A 273 41.45 65.12 34.70
C ALA A 273 40.54 66.35 34.53
N GLY A 274 39.22 66.16 34.57
CA GLY A 274 38.22 67.23 34.46
C GLY A 274 37.78 67.83 35.81
N LEU A 275 38.21 67.25 36.94
CA LEU A 275 37.83 67.70 38.28
C LEU A 275 39.01 68.41 38.95
N PRO A 276 38.90 69.71 39.26
CA PRO A 276 39.95 70.39 39.99
C PRO A 276 40.02 69.86 41.43
N PRO A 277 41.22 69.79 42.06
CA PRO A 277 41.42 69.19 43.39
C PRO A 277 40.47 69.74 44.47
N GLU A 278 40.08 71.00 44.36
CA GLU A 278 39.19 71.69 45.28
C GLU A 278 37.78 71.08 45.25
N LYS A 279 37.27 70.73 44.06
CA LYS A 279 35.96 70.08 43.92
C LYS A 279 35.97 68.62 44.36
N ILE A 280 37.13 67.94 44.22
CA ILE A 280 37.31 66.60 44.76
C ILE A 280 37.28 66.68 46.30
N ALA A 281 37.97 67.65 46.90
CA ALA A 281 37.98 67.85 48.35
C ALA A 281 36.60 68.21 48.93
N GLU A 282 35.82 69.07 48.26
CA GLU A 282 34.44 69.41 48.66
C GLU A 282 33.48 68.21 48.66
N ALA A 283 33.71 67.23 47.78
CA ALA A 283 32.86 66.06 47.64
C ALA A 283 33.19 64.93 48.64
N ILE A 284 34.35 65.00 49.33
CA ILE A 284 34.75 63.97 50.31
C ILE A 284 34.02 64.23 51.64
N PRO A 285 33.29 63.25 52.19
CA PRO A 285 32.66 63.37 53.49
C PRO A 285 33.69 63.75 54.59
N PRO A 286 33.35 64.67 55.52
CA PRO A 286 34.31 65.18 56.51
C PRO A 286 35.00 64.09 57.35
N GLN A 287 34.32 62.98 57.60
CA GLN A 287 34.88 61.85 58.33
C GLN A 287 35.99 61.14 57.54
N ILE A 288 35.77 60.88 56.25
CA ILE A 288 36.76 60.25 55.36
C ILE A 288 37.96 61.18 55.16
N ALA A 289 37.73 62.49 55.03
CA ALA A 289 38.82 63.46 54.92
C ALA A 289 39.74 63.43 56.15
N ARG A 290 39.17 63.30 57.35
CA ARG A 290 39.96 63.14 58.59
C ARG A 290 40.73 61.83 58.60
N ASP A 291 40.08 60.72 58.27
CA ASP A 291 40.72 59.40 58.27
C ASP A 291 41.90 59.34 57.28
N VAL A 292 41.76 59.97 56.10
CA VAL A 292 42.84 60.10 55.10
C VAL A 292 43.97 60.99 55.61
N ALA A 293 43.67 62.13 56.23
CA ALA A 293 44.67 63.03 56.79
C ALA A 293 45.45 62.38 57.95
N ASP A 294 44.77 61.60 58.80
CA ASP A 294 45.37 60.85 59.90
C ASP A 294 46.28 59.72 59.37
N GLU A 295 45.86 59.01 58.33
CA GLU A 295 46.67 57.96 57.70
C GLU A 295 47.89 58.53 56.97
N LEU A 296 47.75 59.66 56.26
CA LEU A 296 48.90 60.36 55.65
C LEU A 296 49.89 60.83 56.71
N SER A 297 49.39 61.42 57.80
CA SER A 297 50.23 61.86 58.92
C SER A 297 50.98 60.69 59.55
N ARG A 298 50.31 59.55 59.75
CA ARG A 298 50.94 58.31 60.26
C ARG A 298 52.05 57.82 59.34
N ARG A 299 51.85 57.85 58.02
CA ARG A 299 52.83 57.39 57.02
C ARG A 299 54.01 58.32 56.82
N LEU A 300 53.84 59.62 57.06
CA LEU A 300 54.92 60.61 56.96
C LEU A 300 55.84 60.62 58.18
N ILE A 301 55.38 60.05 59.30
CA ILE A 301 56.14 59.93 60.55
C ILE A 301 56.82 58.55 60.67
N ALA A 302 56.46 57.58 59.83
CA ALA A 302 57.10 56.26 59.70
C ALA A 302 58.22 56.28 58.65
#